data_AF-A0A8I0S0V2-F1
#
_entry.id   AF-A0A8I0S0V2-F1
#
_cell.length_a   1.000
_cell.length_b   1.000
_cell.length_c   1.000
_cell.angle_alpha   90.00
_cell.angle_beta   90.00
_cell.angle_gamma   90.00
#
_symmetry.space_group_name_H-M   'P 1'
#
loop_
_entity.id
_entity.type
_entity.pdbx_description
1 polymer ?
#
loop_
_entity_poly.entity_id
_entity_poly.type
_entity_poly.pdbx_seq_one_letter_code
_entity_poly.pdbx_strand_id
1 'polypeptide(L)'
;MKKILLSVMLVATMGTFTGCQAIEKASSAISTAISKQQEDLYNNMANTKIRDAFLYTTRDEKGTFEIHLAKPLIAANFQLKSKDRGTIFLRRDVNHEGNAQEALRRIRTNSYNSEKDLPAKYFVDQAKAQGHEVRVYKSYISGRVNAGLRQEVVEFSGATNTFDNDPVFVEYDKNGRAVAIMTRTWQTAENVGAMNVLFTNIYFARDGLTWFENTFSNTYLDGALLRVYR
;
A
#
# COMPACT_ATOMS: atom_id res chain seq x y z
N MET A 1 -21.97 3.70 6.35
CA MET A 1 -20.86 3.26 7.22
C MET A 1 -20.33 4.49 7.96
N LYS A 2 -20.53 4.54 9.28
CA LYS A 2 -20.23 5.71 10.12
C LYS A 2 -18.72 5.86 10.30
N LYS A 3 -18.17 7.00 9.88
CA LYS A 3 -16.84 7.47 10.28
C LYS A 3 -16.84 7.61 11.80
N ILE A 4 -16.20 6.71 12.53
CA ILE A 4 -15.92 6.92 13.95
C ILE A 4 -14.69 7.83 14.00
N LEU A 5 -14.93 9.14 13.94
CA LEU A 5 -13.96 10.12 14.42
C LEU A 5 -13.81 9.89 15.93
N LEU A 6 -12.62 9.50 16.36
CA LEU A 6 -12.26 9.46 17.77
C LEU A 6 -12.05 10.91 18.24
N SER A 7 -13.13 11.61 18.55
CA SER A 7 -13.09 12.92 19.21
C SER A 7 -12.85 12.72 20.70
N VAL A 8 -11.59 12.58 21.11
CA VAL A 8 -11.22 12.69 22.53
C VAL A 8 -11.11 14.19 22.83
N MET A 9 -12.19 14.76 23.36
CA MET A 9 -12.23 16.14 23.87
C MET A 9 -11.32 16.23 25.09
N LEU A 10 -10.18 16.90 24.95
CA LEU A 10 -9.28 17.24 26.06
C LEU A 10 -9.81 18.53 26.71
N VAL A 11 -10.60 18.42 27.78
CA VAL A 11 -10.88 19.56 28.66
C VAL A 11 -9.79 19.62 29.72
N ALA A 12 -8.76 20.42 29.46
CA ALA A 12 -7.71 20.71 30.43
C ALA A 12 -8.12 21.94 31.26
N THR A 13 -8.74 21.72 32.43
CA THR A 13 -8.82 22.75 33.47
C THR A 13 -7.53 22.73 34.28
N MET A 14 -6.83 23.86 34.28
CA MET A 14 -5.50 24.07 34.87
C MET A 14 -5.51 23.85 36.38
N GLY A 15 -4.72 22.88 36.84
CA GLY A 15 -4.33 22.69 38.24
C GLY A 15 -2.92 22.11 38.27
N THR A 16 -1.94 22.94 38.58
CA THR A 16 -0.52 22.62 38.59
C THR A 16 -0.19 21.62 39.72
N PHE A 17 0.68 20.64 39.42
CA PHE A 17 1.08 19.43 40.19
C PHE A 17 0.30 18.12 39.98
N THR A 18 -1.02 18.11 39.82
CA THR A 18 -1.77 16.87 39.42
C THR A 18 -1.80 16.62 37.91
N GLY A 19 -1.42 17.63 37.11
CA GLY A 19 -1.47 17.57 35.65
C GLY A 19 -0.47 16.61 35.01
N CYS A 20 0.78 16.53 35.48
CA CYS A 20 1.78 15.67 34.84
C CYS A 20 1.47 14.18 35.00
N GLN A 21 1.07 13.74 36.19
CA GLN A 21 0.66 12.34 36.41
C GLN A 21 -0.60 11.97 35.62
N ALA A 22 -1.54 12.91 35.44
CA ALA A 22 -2.73 12.70 34.63
C ALA A 22 -2.39 12.61 33.12
N ILE A 23 -1.48 13.47 32.64
CA ILE A 23 -0.98 13.46 31.26
C ILE A 23 -0.20 12.17 30.97
N GLU A 24 0.66 11.73 31.89
CA GLU A 24 1.42 10.48 31.76
C GLU A 24 0.49 9.26 31.72
N LYS A 25 -0.52 9.19 32.60
CA LYS A 25 -1.54 8.13 32.58
C LYS A 25 -2.34 8.14 31.29
N ALA A 26 -2.75 9.32 30.80
CA ALA A 26 -3.48 9.45 29.53
C ALA A 26 -2.62 9.02 28.33
N SER A 27 -1.35 9.43 28.30
CA SER A 27 -0.39 9.04 27.26
C SER A 27 -0.16 7.53 27.23
N SER A 28 0.02 6.89 28.40
CA SER A 28 0.23 5.44 28.49
C SER A 28 -1.02 4.66 28.07
N ALA A 29 -2.22 5.14 28.42
CA ALA A 29 -3.48 4.55 28.02
C ALA A 29 -3.69 4.61 26.50
N ILE A 30 -3.38 5.76 25.88
CA ILE A 30 -3.42 5.95 24.43
C ILE A 30 -2.44 5.00 23.73
N SER A 31 -1.18 4.95 24.19
CA SER A 31 -0.17 4.06 23.62
C SER A 31 -0.61 2.58 23.70
N THR A 32 -1.17 2.16 24.84
CA THR A 32 -1.69 0.80 25.01
C THR A 32 -2.85 0.50 24.06
N ALA A 33 -3.77 1.45 23.87
CA ALA A 33 -4.89 1.30 22.94
C ALA A 33 -4.42 1.20 21.48
N ILE A 34 -3.47 2.04 21.07
CA ILE A 34 -2.86 1.99 19.74
C ILE A 34 -2.14 0.66 19.52
N SER A 35 -1.34 0.21 20.49
CA SER A 35 -0.63 -1.07 20.46
C SER A 35 -1.60 -2.25 20.25
N LYS A 36 -2.68 -2.33 21.04
CA LYS A 36 -3.72 -3.35 20.89
C LYS A 36 -4.42 -3.29 19.53
N GLN A 37 -4.66 -2.08 19.01
CA GLN A 37 -5.27 -1.92 17.69
C GLN A 37 -4.33 -2.37 16.57
N GLN A 38 -3.02 -2.09 16.65
CA GLN A 38 -2.04 -2.61 15.69
C GLN A 38 -1.98 -4.13 15.76
N GLU A 39 -1.93 -4.70 16.96
CA GLU A 39 -1.90 -6.16 17.14
C GLU A 39 -3.16 -6.84 16.57
N ASP A 40 -4.35 -6.29 16.86
CA ASP A 40 -5.61 -6.74 16.27
C ASP A 40 -5.61 -6.60 14.73
N LEU A 41 -5.12 -5.48 14.20
CA LEU A 41 -5.00 -5.28 12.76
C LEU A 41 -4.11 -6.36 12.13
N TYR A 42 -2.92 -6.61 12.68
CA TYR A 42 -1.96 -7.58 12.15
C TYR A 42 -2.51 -9.01 12.17
N ASN A 43 -3.12 -9.39 13.30
CA ASN A 43 -3.65 -10.73 13.49
C ASN A 43 -4.87 -11.01 12.61
N ASN A 44 -5.62 -9.96 12.24
CA ASN A 44 -6.84 -10.06 11.43
C ASN A 44 -6.67 -9.53 9.99
N MET A 45 -5.45 -9.44 9.45
CA MET A 45 -5.27 -9.16 8.02
C MET A 45 -5.75 -10.35 7.19
N ALA A 46 -6.50 -10.07 6.12
CA ALA A 46 -7.20 -11.08 5.34
C ALA A 46 -6.27 -12.05 4.60
N ASN A 47 -5.06 -11.60 4.23
CA ASN A 47 -4.05 -12.46 3.59
C ASN A 47 -2.76 -12.47 4.43
N THR A 48 -2.59 -13.53 5.21
CA THR A 48 -1.43 -13.70 6.10
C THR A 48 -0.12 -13.91 5.33
N LYS A 49 -0.17 -14.46 4.12
CA LYS A 49 1.04 -14.71 3.30
C LYS A 49 1.59 -13.43 2.72
N ILE A 50 0.73 -12.56 2.22
CA ILE A 50 1.12 -11.19 1.84
C ILE A 50 1.57 -10.40 3.06
N ARG A 51 0.84 -10.47 4.18
CA ARG A 51 1.24 -9.82 5.44
C ARG A 51 2.66 -10.22 5.83
N ASP A 52 2.95 -11.52 5.94
CA ASP A 52 4.23 -12.02 6.42
C ASP A 52 5.37 -11.80 5.40
N ALA A 53 5.03 -11.69 4.11
CA ALA A 53 6.01 -11.33 3.09
C ALA A 53 6.42 -9.84 3.18
N PHE A 54 5.45 -8.95 3.39
CA PHE A 54 5.69 -7.50 3.32
C PHE A 54 5.96 -6.86 4.68
N LEU A 55 5.47 -7.44 5.77
CA LEU A 55 5.48 -6.83 7.09
C LEU A 55 6.15 -7.74 8.11
N TYR A 56 6.75 -7.14 9.13
CA TYR A 56 7.19 -7.83 10.34
C TYR A 56 6.78 -7.04 11.57
N THR A 57 6.76 -7.69 12.72
CA THR A 57 6.34 -7.09 13.98
C THR A 57 7.49 -7.03 14.97
N THR A 58 7.49 -6.01 15.82
CA THR A 58 8.35 -5.98 17.01
C THR A 58 7.52 -5.62 18.24
N ARG A 59 8.13 -5.82 19.41
CA ARG A 59 7.69 -5.19 20.65
C ARG A 59 8.83 -4.35 21.19
N ASP A 60 8.55 -3.10 21.53
CA ASP A 60 9.52 -2.24 22.21
C ASP A 60 9.74 -2.69 23.67
N GLU A 61 10.64 -2.01 24.38
CA GLU A 61 10.93 -2.27 25.81
C GLU A 61 9.70 -2.10 26.72
N LYS A 62 8.67 -1.39 26.27
CA LYS A 62 7.40 -1.15 26.98
C LYS A 62 6.31 -2.14 26.58
N GLY A 63 6.61 -3.10 25.68
CA GLY A 63 5.68 -4.08 25.16
C GLY A 63 4.75 -3.56 24.06
N THR A 64 4.97 -2.34 23.55
CA THR A 64 4.21 -1.71 22.46
C THR A 64 4.39 -2.53 21.19
N PHE A 65 3.29 -3.00 20.60
CA PHE A 65 3.29 -3.76 19.37
C PHE A 65 3.42 -2.83 18.16
N GLU A 66 4.46 -3.05 17.37
CA GLU A 66 4.73 -2.25 16.18
C GLU A 66 4.78 -3.13 14.93
N ILE A 67 4.27 -2.59 13.81
CA ILE A 67 4.28 -3.26 12.51
C ILE A 67 5.15 -2.45 11.57
N HIS A 68 6.15 -3.09 11.02
CA HIS A 68 7.15 -2.50 10.15
C HIS A 68 7.12 -3.14 8.75
N LEU A 69 7.62 -2.41 7.77
CA LEU A 69 7.87 -2.94 6.44
C LEU A 69 9.11 -3.84 6.45
N ALA A 70 9.11 -4.93 5.68
CA ALA A 70 10.26 -5.82 5.53
C ALA A 70 11.56 -5.05 5.25
N LYS A 71 12.63 -5.36 6.00
CA LYS A 71 13.93 -4.65 5.94
C LYS A 71 14.49 -4.48 4.52
N PRO A 72 14.41 -5.49 3.62
CA PRO A 72 14.89 -5.32 2.25
C PRO A 72 14.11 -4.26 1.45
N LEU A 73 12.81 -4.09 1.69
CA LEU A 73 12.00 -3.04 1.07
C LEU A 73 12.42 -1.66 1.57
N ILE A 74 12.72 -1.51 2.86
CA ILE A 74 13.29 -0.27 3.43
C ILE A 74 14.65 0.03 2.78
N ALA A 75 15.53 -0.96 2.66
CA ALA A 75 16.83 -0.82 1.99
C ALA A 75 16.70 -0.44 0.50
N ALA A 76 15.59 -0.80 -0.13
CA ALA A 76 15.22 -0.38 -1.49
C ALA A 76 14.46 0.96 -1.54
N ASN A 77 14.51 1.75 -0.46
CA ASN A 77 13.89 3.06 -0.29
C ASN A 77 12.35 3.07 -0.36
N PHE A 78 11.71 1.96 -0.04
CA PHE A 78 10.25 1.92 0.18
C PHE A 78 9.91 2.25 1.62
N GLN A 79 8.77 2.92 1.79
CA GLN A 79 8.18 3.30 3.07
C GLN A 79 6.77 2.71 3.14
N LEU A 80 6.37 2.25 4.33
CA LEU A 80 4.97 1.89 4.58
C LEU A 80 4.15 3.18 4.74
N LYS A 81 3.31 3.48 3.75
CA LYS A 81 2.45 4.68 3.75
C LYS A 81 1.23 4.47 4.65
N SER A 82 0.51 3.38 4.45
CA SER A 82 -0.62 2.98 5.26
C SER A 82 -0.89 1.48 5.10
N LYS A 83 -1.74 0.94 5.97
CA LYS A 83 -2.20 -0.45 5.94
C LYS A 83 -3.53 -0.58 6.66
N ASP A 84 -4.32 -1.57 6.26
CA ASP A 84 -5.47 -2.06 7.02
C ASP A 84 -5.60 -3.58 6.86
N ARG A 85 -6.72 -4.16 7.30
CA ARG A 85 -6.94 -5.61 7.23
C ARG A 85 -6.96 -6.16 5.80
N GLY A 86 -7.07 -5.31 4.79
CA GLY A 86 -7.30 -5.69 3.41
C GLY A 86 -6.29 -5.14 2.41
N THR A 87 -5.43 -4.24 2.84
CA THR A 87 -4.56 -3.47 1.94
C THR A 87 -3.23 -3.08 2.59
N ILE A 88 -2.20 -2.98 1.76
CA ILE A 88 -0.90 -2.40 2.10
C ILE A 88 -0.55 -1.36 1.04
N PHE A 89 -0.20 -0.16 1.49
CA PHE A 89 0.24 0.93 0.62
C PHE A 89 1.69 1.27 0.92
N LEU A 90 2.52 1.18 -0.11
CA LEU A 90 3.93 1.56 -0.05
C LEU A 90 4.15 2.87 -0.81
N ARG A 91 5.13 3.64 -0.38
CA ARG A 91 5.61 4.84 -1.06
C ARG A 91 7.10 4.69 -1.32
N ARG A 92 7.57 5.16 -2.48
CA ARG A 92 8.99 5.34 -2.76
C ARG A 92 9.19 6.63 -3.55
N ASP A 93 10.15 7.44 -3.13
CA ASP A 93 10.62 8.56 -3.93
C ASP A 93 11.59 8.00 -4.98
N VAL A 94 11.32 8.27 -6.26
CA VAL A 94 12.05 7.65 -7.38
C VAL A 94 13.14 8.60 -7.88
N ASN A 95 12.76 9.81 -8.29
CA ASN A 95 13.67 10.82 -8.80
C ASN A 95 13.32 12.21 -8.26
N HIS A 96 14.34 13.08 -8.29
CA HIS A 96 14.21 14.52 -8.16
C HIS A 96 14.85 15.15 -9.41
N GLU A 97 14.03 15.79 -10.25
CA GLU A 97 14.46 16.44 -11.49
C GLU A 97 14.36 17.97 -11.36
N GLY A 98 15.05 18.70 -12.22
CA GLY A 98 15.01 20.16 -12.23
C GLY A 98 13.64 20.75 -12.65
N ASN A 99 12.81 19.99 -13.37
CA ASN A 99 11.47 20.39 -13.79
C ASN A 99 10.53 19.18 -14.03
N ALA A 100 9.21 19.41 -14.05
CA ALA A 100 8.22 18.33 -14.13
C ALA A 100 8.08 17.69 -15.50
N GLN A 101 8.39 18.40 -16.58
CA GLN A 101 8.35 17.82 -17.92
C GLN A 101 9.34 16.67 -18.02
N GLU A 102 10.55 16.85 -17.50
CA GLU A 102 11.57 15.81 -17.46
C GLU A 102 11.18 14.66 -16.53
N ALA A 103 10.59 14.98 -15.38
CA ALA A 103 10.06 13.97 -14.45
C ALA A 103 8.97 13.10 -15.10
N LEU A 104 8.02 13.71 -15.80
CA LEU A 104 6.97 13.00 -16.56
C LEU A 104 7.54 12.20 -17.73
N ARG A 105 8.52 12.76 -18.45
CA ARG A 105 9.18 12.07 -19.56
C ARG A 105 9.80 10.76 -19.07
N ARG A 106 10.50 10.77 -17.94
CA ARG A 106 11.15 9.57 -17.37
C ARG A 106 10.16 8.48 -16.98
N ILE A 107 9.01 8.87 -16.40
CA ILE A 107 7.89 7.94 -16.15
C ILE A 107 7.45 7.27 -17.45
N ARG A 108 7.18 8.07 -18.49
CA ARG A 108 6.67 7.59 -19.79
C ARG A 108 7.69 6.77 -20.58
N THR A 109 8.98 7.07 -20.44
CA THR A 109 10.05 6.35 -21.16
C THR A 109 10.48 5.06 -20.45
N ASN A 110 9.77 4.60 -19.41
CA ASN A 110 10.08 3.39 -18.65
C ASN A 110 11.51 3.35 -18.08
N SER A 111 12.05 4.49 -17.63
CA SER A 111 13.36 4.48 -16.95
C SER A 111 13.33 3.67 -15.66
N TYR A 112 12.14 3.46 -15.11
CA TYR A 112 11.87 2.57 -13.98
C TYR A 112 11.11 1.33 -14.46
N ASN A 113 11.63 0.13 -14.16
CA ASN A 113 10.97 -1.13 -14.46
C ASN A 113 10.27 -1.68 -13.21
N SER A 114 8.97 -1.38 -13.09
CA SER A 114 8.14 -1.77 -11.95
C SER A 114 7.93 -3.28 -11.82
N GLU A 115 8.16 -4.06 -12.88
CA GLU A 115 7.99 -5.51 -12.83
C GLU A 115 9.17 -6.24 -12.19
N LYS A 116 10.35 -5.60 -12.21
CA LYS A 116 11.60 -6.16 -11.68
C LYS A 116 11.96 -5.59 -10.32
N ASP A 117 11.11 -4.76 -9.74
CA ASP A 117 11.37 -4.16 -8.46
C ASP A 117 11.06 -5.11 -7.30
N LEU A 118 11.43 -4.68 -6.09
CA LEU A 118 11.37 -5.55 -4.93
C LEU A 118 9.94 -5.88 -4.47
N PRO A 119 8.97 -4.94 -4.43
CA PRO A 119 7.56 -5.28 -4.20
C PRO A 119 6.99 -6.28 -5.20
N ALA A 120 7.28 -6.13 -6.51
CA ALA A 120 6.80 -7.09 -7.52
C ALA A 120 7.38 -8.48 -7.27
N LYS A 121 8.68 -8.55 -6.96
CA LYS A 121 9.32 -9.82 -6.57
C LYS A 121 8.67 -10.43 -5.33
N TYR A 122 8.43 -9.65 -4.28
CA TYR A 122 7.79 -10.13 -3.06
C TYR A 122 6.38 -10.66 -3.33
N PHE A 123 5.59 -9.93 -4.12
CA PHE A 123 4.24 -10.31 -4.52
C PHE A 123 4.21 -11.64 -5.29
N VAL A 124 5.16 -11.82 -6.22
CA VAL A 124 5.28 -13.05 -7.02
C VAL A 124 5.81 -14.22 -6.19
N ASP A 125 6.88 -14.02 -5.42
CA ASP A 125 7.53 -15.09 -4.66
C ASP A 125 6.58 -15.68 -3.60
N GLN A 126 5.82 -14.83 -2.90
CA GLN A 126 4.86 -15.32 -1.89
C GLN A 126 3.69 -16.10 -2.52
N ALA A 127 3.26 -15.73 -3.73
CA ALA A 127 2.22 -16.45 -4.46
C ALA A 127 2.75 -17.82 -4.92
N LYS A 128 3.96 -17.85 -5.50
CA LYS A 128 4.62 -19.10 -5.92
C LYS A 128 4.82 -20.08 -4.75
N ALA A 129 5.20 -19.57 -3.58
CA ALA A 129 5.36 -20.39 -2.38
C ALA A 129 4.05 -21.09 -1.93
N GLN A 130 2.89 -20.60 -2.38
CA GLN A 130 1.58 -21.21 -2.16
C GLN A 130 1.12 -22.12 -3.31
N GLY A 131 1.88 -22.16 -4.42
CA GLY A 131 1.46 -22.78 -5.67
C GLY A 131 0.33 -22.02 -6.37
N HIS A 132 0.25 -20.70 -6.13
CA HIS A 132 -0.61 -19.77 -6.85
C HIS A 132 0.11 -19.25 -8.09
N GLU A 133 -0.65 -18.71 -9.04
CA GLU A 133 -0.06 -18.02 -10.19
C GLU A 133 -0.29 -16.52 -10.10
N VAL A 134 0.67 -15.73 -10.59
CA VAL A 134 0.50 -14.28 -10.76
C VAL A 134 0.42 -13.98 -12.25
N ARG A 135 -0.73 -13.48 -12.68
CA ARG A 135 -0.95 -12.98 -14.03
C ARG A 135 -0.69 -11.49 -14.05
N VAL A 136 0.00 -11.03 -15.08
CA VAL A 136 0.30 -9.61 -15.22
C VAL A 136 -0.35 -9.08 -16.48
N TYR A 137 -1.12 -8.00 -16.33
CA TYR A 137 -1.91 -7.42 -17.41
C TYR A 137 -1.39 -6.04 -17.81
N LYS A 138 -1.68 -5.65 -19.06
CA LYS A 138 -1.33 -4.35 -19.65
C LYS A 138 -1.80 -3.18 -18.78
N SER A 139 -1.08 -2.07 -18.88
CA SER A 139 -1.22 -0.92 -17.98
C SER A 139 -2.58 -0.23 -18.01
N TYR A 140 -3.31 -0.31 -19.14
CA TYR A 140 -4.70 0.19 -19.19
C TYR A 140 -5.66 -0.57 -18.25
N ILE A 141 -5.36 -1.84 -17.91
CA ILE A 141 -6.10 -2.55 -16.85
C ILE A 141 -5.75 -1.94 -15.49
N SER A 142 -4.47 -1.64 -15.25
CA SER A 142 -4.01 -0.97 -14.02
C SER A 142 -4.75 0.35 -13.79
N GLY A 143 -4.90 1.18 -14.84
CA GLY A 143 -5.68 2.41 -14.78
C GLY A 143 -7.13 2.20 -14.33
N ARG A 144 -7.79 1.18 -14.87
CA ARG A 144 -9.17 0.83 -14.48
C ARG A 144 -9.27 0.28 -13.06
N VAL A 145 -8.32 -0.54 -12.65
CA VAL A 145 -8.26 -1.06 -11.27
C VAL A 145 -8.03 0.08 -10.28
N ASN A 146 -7.09 0.99 -10.58
CA ASN A 146 -6.80 2.15 -9.75
C ASN A 146 -8.00 3.12 -9.64
N ALA A 147 -8.81 3.23 -10.70
CA ALA A 147 -10.03 4.04 -10.66
C ALA A 147 -11.14 3.42 -9.79
N GLY A 148 -11.16 2.10 -9.63
CA GLY A 148 -12.20 1.39 -8.87
C GLY A 148 -11.82 1.01 -7.44
N LEU A 149 -10.53 1.01 -7.10
CA LEU A 149 -10.02 0.66 -5.77
C LEU A 149 -9.39 1.86 -5.06
N ARG A 150 -9.44 1.82 -3.72
CA ARG A 150 -8.93 2.88 -2.84
C ARG A 150 -7.49 3.27 -3.19
N GLN A 151 -7.22 4.57 -3.27
CA GLN A 151 -5.87 5.13 -3.45
C GLN A 151 -5.44 5.91 -2.20
N GLU A 152 -4.13 5.97 -1.96
CA GLU A 152 -3.49 6.80 -0.91
C GLU A 152 -2.72 8.00 -1.50
N VAL A 153 -2.72 8.16 -2.82
CA VAL A 153 -2.16 9.33 -3.47
C VAL A 153 -3.00 10.56 -3.11
N VAL A 154 -2.35 11.63 -2.67
CA VAL A 154 -3.03 12.87 -2.27
C VAL A 154 -2.96 13.84 -3.43
N GLU A 155 -4.11 14.31 -3.91
CA GLU A 155 -4.16 15.34 -4.95
C GLU A 155 -3.94 16.72 -4.36
N PHE A 156 -3.09 17.52 -5.00
CA PHE A 156 -2.87 18.92 -4.63
C PHE A 156 -2.45 19.74 -5.86
N SER A 157 -2.55 21.06 -5.74
CA SER A 157 -2.18 21.98 -6.82
C SER A 157 -0.70 21.83 -7.19
N GLY A 158 -0.41 21.61 -8.47
CA GLY A 158 0.95 21.34 -8.95
C GLY A 158 1.37 19.87 -8.91
N ALA A 159 0.46 18.94 -8.57
CA ALA A 159 0.68 17.51 -8.71
C ALA A 159 -0.11 16.92 -9.90
N THR A 160 0.52 15.99 -10.61
CA THR A 160 -0.10 15.14 -11.64
C THR A 160 0.01 13.68 -11.24
N ASN A 161 -1.11 12.98 -11.23
CA ASN A 161 -1.15 11.55 -10.92
C ASN A 161 -1.33 10.72 -12.21
N THR A 162 -0.55 9.66 -12.37
CA THR A 162 -0.66 8.71 -13.49
C THR A 162 -0.96 7.31 -12.96
N PHE A 163 -2.06 6.73 -13.43
CA PHE A 163 -2.61 5.47 -12.89
C PHE A 163 -2.44 4.27 -13.83
N ASP A 164 -2.01 4.50 -15.07
CA ASP A 164 -1.98 3.53 -16.17
C ASP A 164 -0.61 3.46 -16.86
N ASN A 165 0.46 3.85 -16.16
CA ASN A 165 1.83 3.72 -16.65
C ASN A 165 2.38 2.30 -16.47
N ASP A 166 2.07 1.67 -15.34
CA ASP A 166 2.59 0.34 -14.99
C ASP A 166 1.55 -0.76 -15.21
N PRO A 167 2.01 -2.00 -15.47
CA PRO A 167 1.13 -3.16 -15.48
C PRO A 167 0.55 -3.46 -14.10
N VAL A 168 -0.56 -4.20 -14.08
CA VAL A 168 -1.19 -4.71 -12.85
C VAL A 168 -0.89 -6.19 -12.68
N PHE A 169 -0.56 -6.58 -11.45
CA PHE A 169 -0.32 -7.97 -11.06
C PHE A 169 -1.55 -8.48 -10.32
N VAL A 170 -2.03 -9.66 -10.70
CA VAL A 170 -3.16 -10.31 -10.02
C VAL A 170 -2.76 -11.74 -9.69
N GLU A 171 -2.81 -12.06 -8.41
CA GLU A 171 -2.60 -13.40 -7.88
C GLU A 171 -3.91 -14.21 -7.99
N TYR A 172 -3.81 -15.42 -8.51
CA TYR A 172 -4.90 -16.38 -8.61
C TYR A 172 -4.57 -17.66 -7.85
N ASP A 173 -5.54 -18.16 -7.08
CA ASP A 173 -5.44 -19.47 -6.45
C ASP A 173 -5.52 -20.62 -7.47
N LYS A 174 -5.39 -21.85 -6.99
CA LYS A 174 -5.48 -23.07 -7.81
C LYS A 174 -6.85 -23.27 -8.47
N ASN A 175 -7.89 -22.57 -8.00
CA ASN A 175 -9.25 -22.61 -8.54
C ASN A 175 -9.50 -21.46 -9.53
N GLY A 176 -8.49 -20.63 -9.82
CA GLY A 176 -8.62 -19.46 -10.69
C GLY A 176 -9.37 -18.29 -10.06
N ARG A 177 -9.45 -18.21 -8.73
CA ARG A 177 -10.03 -17.06 -8.01
C ARG A 177 -8.97 -16.02 -7.71
N ALA A 178 -9.31 -14.75 -7.87
CA ALA A 178 -8.40 -13.66 -7.51
C ALA A 178 -8.20 -13.62 -5.98
N VAL A 179 -6.93 -13.60 -5.55
CA VAL A 179 -6.52 -13.62 -4.13
C VAL A 179 -5.87 -12.31 -3.72
N ALA A 180 -5.18 -11.65 -4.65
CA ALA A 180 -4.58 -10.35 -4.42
C ALA A 180 -4.37 -9.59 -5.73
N ILE A 181 -4.32 -8.27 -5.65
CA ILE A 181 -4.05 -7.37 -6.76
C ILE A 181 -2.97 -6.39 -6.33
N MET A 182 -1.93 -6.20 -7.14
CA MET A 182 -0.95 -5.14 -6.95
C MET A 182 -0.96 -4.17 -8.13
N THR A 183 -1.20 -2.90 -7.85
CA THR A 183 -1.11 -1.80 -8.82
C THR A 183 -0.05 -0.78 -8.42
N ARG A 184 0.25 0.13 -9.35
CA ARG A 184 1.08 1.29 -9.10
C ARG A 184 0.37 2.57 -9.47
N THR A 185 0.73 3.63 -8.77
CA THR A 185 0.30 4.99 -9.08
C THR A 185 1.53 5.90 -8.99
N TRP A 186 1.76 6.70 -10.02
CA TRP A 186 2.80 7.73 -10.01
C TRP A 186 2.20 9.07 -9.64
N GLN A 187 2.90 9.81 -8.81
CA GLN A 187 2.64 11.22 -8.58
C GLN A 187 3.88 12.02 -8.96
N THR A 188 3.72 12.97 -9.86
CA THR A 188 4.72 13.99 -10.18
C THR A 188 4.28 15.29 -9.54
N ALA A 189 5.11 15.89 -8.69
CA ALA A 189 4.80 17.16 -8.04
C ALA A 189 5.87 18.21 -8.31
N GLU A 190 5.43 19.43 -8.60
CA GLU A 190 6.26 20.63 -8.82
C GLU A 190 6.45 21.40 -7.50
N ASN A 191 7.44 21.04 -6.68
CA ASN A 191 7.79 21.78 -5.45
C ASN A 191 9.32 21.92 -5.35
N VAL A 192 9.87 23.15 -5.46
CA VAL A 192 11.33 23.46 -5.42
C VAL A 192 12.17 22.34 -6.07
N GLY A 193 11.81 21.99 -7.30
CA GLY A 193 12.20 20.74 -7.99
C GLY A 193 10.96 19.92 -8.37
N ALA A 194 11.10 19.02 -9.35
CA ALA A 194 10.05 18.07 -9.66
C ALA A 194 10.36 16.71 -9.05
N MET A 195 9.47 16.20 -8.20
CA MET A 195 9.64 14.89 -7.59
C MET A 195 8.70 13.87 -8.23
N ASN A 196 9.20 12.66 -8.43
CA ASN A 196 8.38 11.50 -8.80
C ASN A 196 8.26 10.57 -7.61
N VAL A 197 7.03 10.35 -7.17
CA VAL A 197 6.67 9.44 -6.10
C VAL A 197 5.92 8.27 -6.68
N LEU A 198 6.37 7.06 -6.35
CA LEU A 198 5.72 5.81 -6.70
C LEU A 198 4.95 5.28 -5.51
N PHE A 199 3.65 5.09 -5.69
CA PHE A 199 2.80 4.36 -4.76
C PHE A 199 2.62 2.93 -5.26
N THR A 200 2.87 1.95 -4.38
CA THR A 200 2.56 0.54 -4.64
C THR A 200 1.39 0.14 -3.77
N ASN A 201 0.30 -0.27 -4.41
CA ASN A 201 -0.93 -0.59 -3.74
C ASN A 201 -1.14 -2.10 -3.83
N ILE A 202 -1.33 -2.77 -2.69
CA ILE A 202 -1.57 -4.20 -2.63
C ILE A 202 -2.93 -4.42 -1.97
N TYR A 203 -3.87 -5.01 -2.71
CA TYR A 203 -5.24 -5.25 -2.29
C TYR A 203 -5.48 -6.75 -2.16
N PHE A 204 -6.03 -7.17 -1.03
CA PHE A 204 -6.35 -8.57 -0.74
C PHE A 204 -7.62 -8.70 0.11
N ALA A 205 -8.41 -7.63 0.23
CA ALA A 205 -9.76 -7.68 0.78
C ALA A 205 -10.73 -8.33 -0.20
N ARG A 206 -11.65 -9.16 0.33
CA ARG A 206 -12.56 -9.96 -0.50
C ARG A 206 -13.52 -9.11 -1.33
N ASP A 207 -13.95 -7.97 -0.83
CA ASP A 207 -14.82 -7.03 -1.53
C ASP A 207 -14.15 -6.45 -2.79
N GLY A 208 -12.90 -5.98 -2.67
CA GLY A 208 -12.12 -5.49 -3.80
C GLY A 208 -11.83 -6.57 -4.85
N LEU A 209 -11.54 -7.80 -4.41
CA LEU A 209 -11.32 -8.95 -5.30
C LEU A 209 -12.61 -9.37 -6.02
N THR A 210 -13.73 -9.38 -5.33
CA THR A 210 -15.04 -9.70 -5.93
C THR A 210 -15.46 -8.61 -6.92
N TRP A 211 -15.22 -7.34 -6.59
CA TRP A 211 -15.42 -6.25 -7.53
C TRP A 211 -14.59 -6.45 -8.80
N PHE A 212 -13.31 -6.80 -8.67
CA PHE A 212 -12.43 -7.07 -9.82
C PHE A 212 -12.98 -8.21 -10.69
N GLU A 213 -13.29 -9.37 -10.10
CA GLU A 213 -13.82 -10.53 -10.82
C GLU A 213 -15.14 -10.21 -11.56
N ASN A 214 -16.00 -9.34 -10.99
CA ASN A 214 -17.25 -8.93 -11.63
C ASN A 214 -17.05 -7.85 -12.70
N THR A 215 -16.00 -7.03 -12.60
CA THR A 215 -15.77 -5.89 -13.49
C THR A 215 -15.04 -6.30 -14.77
N PHE A 216 -14.14 -7.29 -14.68
CA PHE A 216 -13.29 -7.70 -15.79
C PHE A 216 -13.62 -9.13 -16.21
N SER A 217 -14.16 -9.30 -17.42
CA SER A 217 -14.39 -10.63 -17.97
C SER A 217 -13.08 -11.34 -18.29
N ASN A 218 -13.07 -12.67 -18.23
CA ASN A 218 -11.90 -13.48 -18.56
C ASN A 218 -11.36 -13.16 -19.96
N THR A 219 -12.23 -13.09 -20.96
CA THR A 219 -11.84 -12.76 -22.34
C THR A 219 -11.17 -11.38 -22.45
N TYR A 220 -11.65 -10.40 -21.69
CA TYR A 220 -11.05 -9.07 -21.67
C TYR A 220 -9.66 -9.09 -21.02
N LEU A 221 -9.49 -9.84 -19.93
CA LEU A 221 -8.21 -10.03 -19.26
C LEU A 221 -7.21 -10.82 -20.11
N ASP A 222 -7.66 -11.86 -20.82
CA ASP A 222 -6.81 -12.68 -21.69
C ASP A 222 -6.22 -11.84 -22.84
N GLY A 223 -7.00 -10.94 -23.44
CA GLY A 223 -6.51 -9.98 -24.44
C GLY A 223 -5.51 -8.95 -23.88
N ALA A 224 -5.48 -8.78 -22.56
CA ALA A 224 -4.59 -7.88 -21.85
C ALA A 224 -3.37 -8.58 -21.22
N LEU A 225 -3.29 -9.91 -21.27
CA LEU A 225 -2.28 -10.70 -20.58
C LEU A 225 -0.89 -10.45 -21.18
N LEU A 226 0.09 -10.18 -20.32
CA LEU A 226 1.49 -10.02 -20.70
C LEU A 226 2.32 -11.25 -20.37
N ARG A 227 2.05 -11.88 -19.22
CA ARG A 227 2.86 -12.97 -18.66
C ARG A 227 2.14 -13.63 -17.48
N VAL A 228 2.60 -14.84 -17.17
CA VAL A 228 2.16 -15.62 -16.02
C VAL A 228 3.39 -16.10 -15.27
N TYR A 229 3.41 -15.88 -13.96
CA TYR A 229 4.38 -16.46 -13.04
C TYR A 229 3.76 -17.62 -12.31
N ARG A 230 4.37 -18.81 -12.43
CA ARG A 230 4.01 -20.05 -11.74
C ARG A 230 5.19 -20.54 -10.90
#